data_AF-A0A960V775-F1
#
_entry.id   AF-A0A960V775-F1
#
_cell.length_a   1.000
_cell.length_b   1.000
_cell.length_c   1.000
_cell.angle_alpha   90.00
_cell.angle_beta   90.00
_cell.angle_gamma   90.00
#
_symmetry.space_group_name_H-M   'P 1'
#
loop_
_entity.id
_entity.type
_entity.pdbx_description
1 polymer ?
#
loop_
_entity_poly.entity_id
_entity_poly.type
_entity_poly.pdbx_seq_one_letter_code
_entity_poly.pdbx_strand_id
1 'polypeptide(L)'
;MKLLKHIIFSLTLLTNCSLSDNSLAIEMIIPLLSSSSTSTGLSSLTTNTGTLNPNFSSTTYSYTMTVENSVNSITFSPTSANGTETISINNTTINSGETSSAINLNSGDNTVSIIVNDGSNSYTYTITITRSSSSDSTLSSLALSSGTLSPTFSSSTISYTSTVSNLISSITVTPTTTSSTSSVTVNSTTVTSGTASGSIALSVGANTITVVVTAEDLSTTTYSIAVTRSAALSTDNTLSALTISSGTISPTFASGTTSYTAAVFNSTSLVTVTPTTNVSSATVTVNGVSVTSGAASGNIGLSVGSNTITIIVTAEDTSTKTYTLTVTRQASTIKKMFITAATYNGNLGGVSGADSKCMADSNYPGSGTYKAMLQDNSGGSRNALALTDWVLAANTTYVRNSDAVTIFTTSASRIFSYGTADGAFDSGARKQFWTGTRSSWATESDVCGNFASSSSGSNSRTGYTDSTTSTAIEDGVRLTCDQFGYLLCVEQ
;
A
#
# COMPACT_ATOMS: atom_id res chain seq x y z
N MET A 1 41.79 -84.07 25.97
CA MET A 1 42.75 -85.17 26.20
C MET A 1 42.39 -85.78 27.55
N LYS A 2 41.50 -86.81 27.61
CA LYS A 2 41.82 -88.26 27.77
C LYS A 2 42.82 -88.50 28.91
N LEU A 3 42.63 -89.33 29.93
CA LEU A 3 41.85 -90.56 30.14
C LEU A 3 41.80 -90.81 31.67
N LEU A 4 40.64 -91.11 32.26
CA LEU A 4 40.21 -92.42 32.79
C LEU A 4 41.22 -93.17 33.70
N LYS A 5 40.88 -93.32 34.99
CA LYS A 5 41.39 -94.37 35.88
C LYS A 5 40.21 -95.01 36.64
N HIS A 6 39.99 -96.30 36.39
CA HIS A 6 39.19 -97.22 37.19
C HIS A 6 40.16 -98.21 37.86
N ILE A 7 40.04 -98.41 39.17
CA ILE A 7 40.64 -99.52 39.97
C ILE A 7 39.60 -99.82 41.07
N ILE A 8 38.78 -100.87 40.91
CA ILE A 8 38.90 -102.25 41.44
C ILE A 8 38.69 -102.33 42.97
N PHE A 9 37.63 -103.03 43.40
CA PHE A 9 37.56 -103.71 44.68
C PHE A 9 37.69 -105.22 44.45
N SER A 10 38.55 -105.85 45.24
CA SER A 10 39.04 -107.23 45.14
C SER A 10 38.18 -108.20 45.96
N LEU A 11 37.94 -109.40 45.44
CA LEU A 11 37.64 -110.58 46.25
C LEU A 11 38.17 -111.86 45.56
N THR A 12 39.27 -112.38 46.09
CA THR A 12 39.88 -113.70 45.86
C THR A 12 39.42 -114.64 47.01
N LEU A 13 39.30 -115.96 46.97
CA LEU A 13 39.70 -117.11 46.13
C LEU A 13 38.81 -118.30 46.63
N LEU A 14 38.41 -119.36 45.89
CA LEU A 14 39.17 -120.60 45.68
C LEU A 14 38.32 -121.68 44.94
N THR A 15 38.92 -122.25 43.89
CA THR A 15 38.98 -123.67 43.41
C THR A 15 37.75 -124.55 43.11
N ASN A 16 37.75 -125.04 41.86
CA ASN A 16 37.37 -126.37 41.32
C ASN A 16 35.95 -126.92 41.53
N CYS A 17 35.17 -127.07 40.45
CA CYS A 17 34.71 -128.36 39.88
C CYS A 17 33.65 -128.14 38.77
N SER A 18 33.53 -129.11 37.87
CA SER A 18 32.65 -129.16 36.69
C SER A 18 31.17 -129.48 36.99
N LEU A 19 30.29 -128.90 36.16
CA LEU A 19 28.95 -129.36 35.70
C LEU A 19 28.09 -130.26 36.61
N SER A 20 26.92 -129.77 37.04
CA SER A 20 25.60 -130.32 36.67
C SER A 20 24.44 -129.58 37.38
N ASP A 21 23.41 -129.28 36.59
CA ASP A 21 21.99 -129.00 36.88
C ASP A 21 21.49 -128.20 38.11
N ASN A 22 20.60 -127.26 37.75
CA ASN A 22 19.37 -126.81 38.41
C ASN A 22 19.38 -125.84 39.61
N SER A 23 18.76 -124.68 39.33
CA SER A 23 17.75 -123.97 40.15
C SER A 23 18.23 -122.97 41.22
N LEU A 24 18.02 -121.68 40.91
CA LEU A 24 17.42 -120.59 41.73
C LEU A 24 18.12 -119.24 41.45
N ALA A 25 17.54 -118.43 40.54
CA ALA A 25 17.88 -117.02 40.41
C ALA A 25 16.88 -116.20 41.23
N ILE A 26 17.38 -115.56 42.30
CA ILE A 26 16.67 -114.57 43.09
C ILE A 26 16.74 -113.24 42.33
N GLU A 27 15.60 -112.76 41.81
CA GLU A 27 15.48 -111.41 41.24
C GLU A 27 15.51 -110.39 42.38
N MET A 28 16.62 -109.66 42.48
CA MET A 28 16.76 -108.48 43.33
C MET A 28 16.34 -107.26 42.52
N ILE A 29 15.10 -106.78 42.75
CA ILE A 29 14.60 -105.52 42.20
C ILE A 29 15.37 -104.37 42.89
N ILE A 30 16.28 -103.74 42.17
CA ILE A 30 16.87 -102.45 42.56
C ILE A 30 15.97 -101.37 41.93
N PRO A 31 15.22 -100.56 42.73
CA PRO A 31 14.53 -99.43 42.16
C PRO A 31 15.58 -98.41 41.70
N LEU A 32 15.63 -98.15 40.40
CA LEU A 32 16.27 -96.97 39.85
C LEU A 32 15.50 -95.76 40.40
N LEU A 33 16.04 -95.08 41.42
CA LEU A 33 15.67 -93.70 41.69
C LEU A 33 16.13 -92.86 40.48
N SER A 34 15.22 -92.66 39.52
CA SER A 34 15.33 -91.54 38.60
C SER A 34 15.20 -90.27 39.44
N SER A 35 16.30 -89.58 39.72
CA SER A 35 16.25 -88.21 40.19
C SER A 35 15.70 -87.35 39.06
N SER A 36 14.37 -87.19 39.01
CA SER A 36 13.76 -86.13 38.23
C SER A 36 14.19 -84.82 38.87
N SER A 37 15.23 -84.19 38.34
CA SER A 37 15.43 -82.76 38.56
C SER A 37 14.27 -82.07 37.85
N THR A 38 13.15 -81.89 38.54
CA THR A 38 12.04 -81.07 38.03
C THR A 38 12.58 -79.65 37.89
N SER A 39 12.83 -79.21 36.66
CA SER A 39 13.13 -77.80 36.40
C SER A 39 11.96 -76.98 36.93
N THR A 40 12.22 -75.99 37.77
CA THR A 40 11.20 -75.11 38.35
C THR A 40 11.26 -73.71 37.73
N GLY A 41 10.13 -73.02 37.67
CA GLY A 41 10.01 -71.68 37.09
C GLY A 41 9.68 -71.68 35.59
N LEU A 42 10.07 -70.64 34.87
CA LEU A 42 9.80 -70.52 33.43
C LEU A 42 10.86 -71.23 32.58
N SER A 43 10.44 -71.96 31.55
CA SER A 43 11.31 -72.46 30.47
C SER A 43 11.41 -71.48 29.30
N SER A 44 10.41 -70.62 29.11
CA SER A 44 10.45 -69.51 28.17
C SER A 44 9.63 -68.32 28.65
N LEU A 45 10.05 -67.13 28.25
CA LEU A 45 9.25 -65.91 28.33
C LEU A 45 9.44 -65.11 27.05
N THR A 46 8.37 -64.92 26.29
CA THR A 46 8.39 -64.10 25.08
C THR A 46 7.38 -62.96 25.19
N THR A 47 7.63 -61.90 24.42
CA THR A 47 6.77 -60.72 24.30
C THR A 47 6.38 -60.49 22.85
N ASN A 48 5.27 -59.82 22.60
CA ASN A 48 4.85 -59.45 21.23
C ASN A 48 5.68 -58.30 20.62
N THR A 49 6.39 -57.54 21.46
CA THR A 49 7.24 -56.42 21.08
C THR A 49 8.36 -56.23 22.10
N GLY A 50 9.38 -55.45 21.73
CA GLY A 50 10.59 -55.23 22.52
C GLY A 50 11.40 -56.50 22.80
N THR A 51 12.51 -56.33 23.52
CA THR A 51 13.45 -57.43 23.82
C THR A 51 13.79 -57.40 25.30
N LEU A 52 13.70 -58.55 25.97
CA LEU A 52 14.13 -58.68 27.37
C LEU A 52 15.65 -58.50 27.48
N ASN A 53 16.08 -57.73 28.47
CA ASN A 53 17.47 -57.50 28.82
C ASN A 53 17.67 -57.79 30.32
N PRO A 54 18.50 -58.79 30.68
CA PRO A 54 19.21 -59.71 29.78
C PRO A 54 18.24 -60.62 29.00
N ASN A 55 18.75 -61.28 27.95
CA ASN A 55 17.99 -62.34 27.27
C ASN A 55 17.47 -63.36 28.29
N PHE A 56 16.30 -63.93 28.02
CA PHE A 56 15.64 -64.82 28.97
C PHE A 56 16.56 -65.97 29.42
N SER A 57 16.55 -66.20 30.73
CA SER A 57 17.23 -67.30 31.41
C SER A 57 16.40 -67.68 32.63
N SER A 58 16.09 -68.95 32.80
CA SER A 58 15.17 -69.45 33.84
C SER A 58 15.57 -69.06 35.27
N THR A 59 16.86 -68.78 35.50
CA THR A 59 17.42 -68.38 36.80
C THR A 59 17.52 -66.87 37.01
N THR A 60 17.11 -66.06 36.04
CA THR A 60 17.09 -64.60 36.14
C THR A 60 15.68 -64.12 36.46
N TYR A 61 15.52 -63.37 37.55
CA TYR A 61 14.21 -62.95 38.06
C TYR A 61 13.90 -61.46 37.83
N SER A 62 14.82 -60.72 37.22
CA SER A 62 14.66 -59.31 36.91
C SER A 62 15.09 -59.04 35.48
N TYR A 63 14.19 -58.43 34.71
CA TYR A 63 14.42 -58.04 33.34
C TYR A 63 14.02 -56.59 33.13
N THR A 64 14.68 -55.97 32.16
CA THR A 64 14.33 -54.66 31.64
C THR A 64 14.03 -54.78 30.16
N MET A 65 13.21 -53.89 29.61
CA MET A 65 13.03 -53.74 28.18
C MET A 65 12.58 -52.32 27.85
N THR A 66 12.91 -51.85 26.65
CA THR A 66 12.43 -50.56 26.14
C THR A 66 11.53 -50.78 24.94
N VAL A 67 10.44 -50.02 24.88
CA VAL A 67 9.51 -50.00 23.75
C VAL A 67 9.30 -48.57 23.26
N GLU A 68 9.04 -48.42 21.96
CA GLU A 68 8.75 -47.11 21.37
C GLU A 68 7.49 -46.47 21.97
N ASN A 69 7.39 -45.13 21.90
CA ASN A 69 6.21 -44.41 22.39
C ASN A 69 4.90 -44.89 21.74
N SER A 70 4.94 -45.39 20.50
CA SER A 70 3.80 -45.93 19.76
C SER A 70 3.19 -47.21 20.38
N VAL A 71 3.93 -47.90 21.26
CA VAL A 71 3.50 -49.15 21.90
C VAL A 71 2.64 -48.84 23.13
N ASN A 72 1.32 -48.86 22.94
CA ASN A 72 0.36 -48.60 24.02
C ASN A 72 0.14 -49.78 24.97
N SER A 73 0.48 -51.00 24.54
CA SER A 73 0.26 -52.21 25.32
C SER A 73 1.23 -53.33 24.94
N ILE A 74 1.46 -54.26 25.85
CA ILE A 74 2.31 -55.44 25.68
C ILE A 74 1.59 -56.72 26.12
N THR A 75 1.94 -57.85 25.53
CA THR A 75 1.50 -59.18 25.94
C THR A 75 2.70 -60.08 26.21
N PHE A 76 2.57 -61.01 27.14
CA PHE A 76 3.60 -61.99 27.49
C PHE A 76 3.08 -63.42 27.23
N SER A 77 3.96 -64.30 26.77
CA SER A 77 3.68 -65.73 26.58
C SER A 77 4.69 -66.57 27.38
N PRO A 78 4.48 -66.74 28.69
CA PRO A 78 5.36 -67.55 29.53
C PRO A 78 5.05 -69.05 29.40
N THR A 79 6.08 -69.89 29.42
CA THR A 79 5.95 -71.35 29.45
C THR A 79 6.56 -71.89 30.73
N SER A 80 5.81 -72.72 31.46
CA SER A 80 6.27 -73.43 32.66
C SER A 80 7.39 -74.43 32.30
N ALA A 81 8.32 -74.67 33.21
CA ALA A 81 9.42 -75.59 32.99
C ALA A 81 9.05 -77.06 33.18
N ASN A 82 8.00 -77.35 33.94
CA ASN A 82 7.52 -78.71 34.22
C ASN A 82 6.05 -78.95 33.80
N GLY A 83 5.36 -77.92 33.32
CA GLY A 83 3.99 -78.00 32.82
C GLY A 83 2.90 -78.15 33.89
N THR A 84 3.27 -78.33 35.16
CA THR A 84 2.36 -78.49 36.30
C THR A 84 2.27 -77.24 37.18
N GLU A 85 3.14 -76.26 36.97
CA GLU A 85 3.12 -74.99 37.69
C GLU A 85 1.94 -74.11 37.28
N THR A 86 1.46 -73.32 38.22
CA THR A 86 0.49 -72.25 37.95
C THR A 86 1.23 -70.97 37.62
N ILE A 87 0.89 -70.32 36.51
CA ILE A 87 1.47 -69.04 36.10
C ILE A 87 0.41 -67.95 36.28
N SER A 88 0.80 -66.83 36.88
CA SER A 88 -0.04 -65.63 36.92
C SER A 88 0.74 -64.40 36.48
N ILE A 89 0.09 -63.53 35.72
CA ILE A 89 0.63 -62.23 35.29
C ILE A 89 -0.26 -61.15 35.89
N ASN A 90 0.32 -60.25 36.69
CA ASN A 90 -0.42 -59.22 37.43
C ASN A 90 -1.66 -59.82 38.15
N ASN A 91 -1.46 -60.96 38.82
CA ASN A 91 -2.47 -61.73 39.55
C ASN A 91 -3.57 -62.40 38.71
N THR A 92 -3.46 -62.42 37.38
CA THR A 92 -4.37 -63.19 36.50
C THR A 92 -3.71 -64.50 36.09
N THR A 93 -4.34 -65.64 36.43
CA THR A 93 -3.84 -66.96 36.04
C THR A 93 -3.98 -67.18 34.54
N ILE A 94 -2.94 -67.74 33.92
CA ILE A 94 -2.90 -68.10 32.49
C ILE A 94 -2.32 -69.51 32.32
N ASN A 95 -2.67 -70.22 31.25
CA ASN A 95 -2.06 -71.53 31.01
C ASN A 95 -0.64 -71.38 30.45
N SER A 96 0.18 -72.38 30.67
CA SER A 96 1.55 -72.44 30.14
C SER A 96 1.55 -72.33 28.61
N GLY A 97 2.32 -71.39 28.07
CA GLY A 97 2.45 -71.12 26.64
C GLY A 97 1.35 -70.21 26.07
N GLU A 98 0.33 -69.84 26.85
CA GLU A 98 -0.70 -68.90 26.40
C GLU A 98 -0.21 -67.45 26.45
N THR A 99 -0.68 -66.66 25.49
CA THR A 99 -0.46 -65.22 25.47
C THR A 99 -1.42 -64.52 26.43
N SER A 100 -0.90 -63.64 27.26
CA SER A 100 -1.70 -62.82 28.18
C SER A 100 -2.67 -61.89 27.44
N SER A 101 -3.67 -61.39 28.17
CA SER A 101 -4.38 -60.18 27.71
C SER A 101 -3.40 -59.00 27.58
N ALA A 102 -3.76 -58.02 26.74
CA ALA A 102 -2.96 -56.82 26.55
C ALA A 102 -2.86 -56.02 27.87
N ILE A 103 -1.63 -55.72 28.28
CA ILE A 103 -1.33 -54.90 29.44
C ILE A 103 -1.02 -53.50 28.92
N ASN A 104 -1.86 -52.52 29.28
CA ASN A 104 -1.65 -51.12 28.89
C ASN A 104 -0.38 -50.56 29.55
N LEU A 105 0.41 -49.83 28.77
CA LEU A 105 1.62 -49.17 29.23
C LEU A 105 1.37 -47.67 29.36
N ASN A 106 1.74 -47.11 30.50
CA ASN A 106 1.93 -45.67 30.65
C ASN A 106 3.28 -45.26 30.05
N SER A 107 3.46 -43.97 29.77
CA SER A 107 4.78 -43.44 29.43
C SER A 107 5.75 -43.61 30.61
N GLY A 108 7.03 -43.83 30.33
CA GLY A 108 8.05 -44.14 31.34
C GLY A 108 8.03 -45.59 31.80
N ASP A 109 8.43 -45.83 33.05
CA ASP A 109 8.59 -47.17 33.58
C ASP A 109 7.26 -47.81 34.00
N ASN A 110 7.04 -49.03 33.52
CA ASN A 110 5.92 -49.88 33.88
C ASN A 110 6.50 -51.17 34.46
N THR A 111 5.86 -51.75 35.48
CA THR A 111 6.30 -53.02 36.07
C THR A 111 5.26 -54.10 35.84
N VAL A 112 5.68 -55.24 35.32
CA VAL A 112 4.87 -56.45 35.20
C VAL A 112 5.50 -57.55 36.03
N SER A 113 4.69 -58.18 36.88
CA SER A 113 5.12 -59.33 37.69
C SER A 113 4.48 -60.61 37.15
N ILE A 114 5.34 -61.57 36.79
CA ILE A 114 4.96 -62.91 36.40
C ILE A 114 5.36 -63.85 37.54
N ILE A 115 4.37 -64.48 38.16
CA ILE A 115 4.55 -65.36 39.30
C ILE A 115 4.28 -66.79 38.86
N VAL A 116 5.25 -67.67 39.07
CA VAL A 116 5.14 -69.11 38.85
C VAL A 116 5.14 -69.82 40.19
N ASN A 117 4.11 -70.61 40.46
CA ASN A 117 3.97 -71.36 41.72
C ASN A 117 3.93 -72.87 41.45
N ASP A 118 4.85 -73.60 42.07
CA ASP A 118 5.02 -75.07 41.94
C ASP A 118 4.24 -75.87 43.01
N GLY A 119 3.47 -75.19 43.85
CA GLY A 119 2.72 -75.75 44.98
C GLY A 119 3.45 -75.65 46.33
N SER A 120 4.76 -75.38 46.33
CA SER A 120 5.59 -75.23 47.54
C SER A 120 6.38 -73.91 47.58
N ASN A 121 6.80 -73.40 46.42
CA ASN A 121 7.60 -72.19 46.23
C ASN A 121 6.95 -71.26 45.20
N SER A 122 7.28 -69.98 45.31
CA SER A 122 6.85 -68.94 44.38
C SER A 122 8.06 -68.27 43.73
N TYR A 123 8.12 -68.31 42.39
CA TYR A 123 9.16 -67.70 41.57
C TYR A 123 8.59 -66.46 40.89
N THR A 124 9.12 -65.28 41.21
CA THR A 124 8.63 -64.01 40.65
C THR A 124 9.62 -63.47 39.65
N TYR A 125 9.21 -63.37 38.40
CA TYR A 125 9.91 -62.67 37.33
C TYR A 125 9.35 -61.26 37.23
N THR A 126 10.19 -60.26 37.50
CA THR A 126 9.83 -58.85 37.41
C THR A 126 10.38 -58.28 36.12
N ILE A 127 9.51 -57.67 35.31
CA ILE A 127 9.87 -57.03 34.06
C ILE A 127 9.57 -55.54 34.21
N THR A 128 10.60 -54.71 34.13
CA THR A 128 10.46 -53.26 34.01
C THR A 128 10.47 -52.88 32.53
N ILE A 129 9.35 -52.38 32.04
CA ILE A 129 9.16 -51.91 30.66
C ILE A 129 9.22 -50.39 30.66
N THR A 130 10.27 -49.83 30.08
CA THR A 130 10.37 -48.38 29.84
C THR A 130 9.77 -48.06 28.48
N ARG A 131 8.60 -47.41 28.47
CA ARG A 131 7.99 -46.88 27.24
C ARG A 131 8.56 -45.48 27.00
N SER A 132 9.16 -45.25 25.82
CA SER A 132 9.72 -43.94 25.47
C SER A 132 8.67 -42.83 25.53
N SER A 133 9.09 -41.64 25.98
CA SER A 133 8.28 -40.42 25.94
C SER A 133 7.99 -39.97 24.49
N SER A 134 6.89 -39.25 24.28
CA SER A 134 6.57 -38.67 22.97
C SER A 134 7.53 -37.54 22.59
N SER A 135 7.98 -37.53 21.34
CA SER A 135 8.82 -36.48 20.75
C SER A 135 8.03 -35.50 19.85
N ASP A 136 6.70 -35.61 19.82
CA ASP A 136 5.86 -34.76 18.97
C ASP A 136 5.66 -33.36 19.57
N SER A 137 6.56 -32.48 19.20
CA SER A 137 6.54 -31.06 19.55
C SER A 137 5.81 -30.19 18.51
N THR A 138 4.90 -30.73 17.69
CA THR A 138 4.25 -29.94 16.62
C THR A 138 2.87 -29.40 17.02
N LEU A 139 2.37 -28.42 16.25
CA LEU A 139 0.99 -27.94 16.30
C LEU A 139 0.12 -28.60 15.23
N SER A 140 -1.14 -28.88 15.57
CA SER A 140 -2.20 -29.29 14.63
C SER A 140 -3.02 -28.09 14.12
N SER A 141 -3.02 -26.97 14.85
CA SER A 141 -3.56 -25.70 14.37
C SER A 141 -2.91 -24.50 15.04
N LEU A 142 -2.87 -23.36 14.34
CA LEU A 142 -2.46 -22.06 14.87
C LEU A 142 -3.37 -20.98 14.31
N ALA A 143 -4.07 -20.24 15.18
CA ALA A 143 -4.99 -19.19 14.77
C ALA A 143 -4.70 -17.87 15.50
N LEU A 144 -4.99 -16.75 14.83
CA LEU A 144 -4.95 -15.40 15.39
C LEU A 144 -6.39 -14.88 15.56
N SER A 145 -6.64 -14.06 16.59
CA SER A 145 -7.95 -13.40 16.75
C SER A 145 -8.24 -12.34 15.69
N SER A 146 -7.20 -11.85 15.00
CA SER A 146 -7.29 -10.86 13.92
C SER A 146 -6.07 -10.97 13.01
N GLY A 147 -6.26 -10.66 11.73
CA GLY A 147 -5.27 -10.91 10.68
C GLY A 147 -5.31 -12.36 10.19
N THR A 148 -4.59 -12.62 9.10
CA THR A 148 -4.44 -13.96 8.52
C THR A 148 -2.97 -14.36 8.55
N LEU A 149 -2.70 -15.63 8.84
CA LEU A 149 -1.35 -16.17 8.72
C LEU A 149 -0.96 -16.29 7.25
N SER A 150 0.26 -15.89 6.93
CA SER A 150 0.89 -16.06 5.63
C SER A 150 2.27 -16.71 5.83
N PRO A 151 2.51 -17.91 5.30
CA PRO A 151 1.56 -18.76 4.57
C PRO A 151 0.41 -19.27 5.46
N THR A 152 -0.61 -19.87 4.85
CA THR A 152 -1.64 -20.61 5.62
C THR A 152 -0.97 -21.66 6.49
N PHE A 153 -1.53 -21.91 7.68
CA PHE A 153 -0.91 -22.79 8.65
C PHE A 153 -0.61 -24.19 8.07
N SER A 154 0.60 -24.67 8.35
CA SER A 154 1.06 -26.05 8.15
C SER A 154 1.98 -26.42 9.31
N SER A 155 1.82 -27.63 9.87
CA SER A 155 2.60 -28.08 11.03
C SER A 155 4.12 -28.04 10.81
N SER A 156 4.57 -28.19 9.55
CA SER A 156 5.97 -28.13 9.13
C SER A 156 6.53 -26.72 8.93
N THR A 157 5.67 -25.69 8.87
CA THR A 157 6.10 -24.31 8.69
C THR A 157 6.23 -23.62 10.04
N ILE A 158 7.44 -23.14 10.33
CA ILE A 158 7.79 -22.53 11.61
C ILE A 158 7.82 -21.00 11.60
N SER A 159 7.67 -20.37 10.42
CA SER A 159 7.72 -18.91 10.27
C SER A 159 6.50 -18.42 9.53
N TYR A 160 5.78 -17.48 10.15
CA TYR A 160 4.59 -16.86 9.61
C TYR A 160 4.68 -15.35 9.68
N THR A 161 3.96 -14.69 8.77
CA THR A 161 3.69 -13.27 8.84
C THR A 161 2.18 -13.02 8.93
N SER A 162 1.80 -11.86 9.47
CA SER A 162 0.43 -11.37 9.42
C SER A 162 0.43 -9.85 9.40
N THR A 163 -0.60 -9.23 8.85
CA THR A 163 -0.79 -7.78 8.90
C THR A 163 -2.16 -7.46 9.49
N VAL A 164 -2.20 -6.49 10.40
CA VAL A 164 -3.44 -5.98 11.00
C VAL A 164 -3.51 -4.46 10.86
N SER A 165 -4.74 -3.93 10.79
CA SER A 165 -4.94 -2.48 10.68
C SER A 165 -4.46 -1.75 11.95
N ASN A 166 -4.23 -0.45 11.84
CA ASN A 166 -3.80 0.37 12.98
C ASN A 166 -4.79 0.33 14.16
N LEU A 167 -6.08 0.10 13.92
CA LEU A 167 -7.11 0.02 14.95
C LEU A 167 -6.99 -1.22 15.87
N ILE A 168 -6.26 -2.25 15.44
CA ILE A 168 -6.04 -3.47 16.23
C ILE A 168 -4.79 -3.29 17.09
N SER A 169 -4.98 -2.84 18.34
CA SER A 169 -3.87 -2.62 19.29
C SER A 169 -3.39 -3.89 20.00
N SER A 170 -4.13 -4.99 19.89
CA SER A 170 -3.77 -6.27 20.50
C SER A 170 -4.45 -7.44 19.81
N ILE A 171 -3.86 -8.63 19.93
CA ILE A 171 -4.44 -9.89 19.45
C ILE A 171 -4.27 -11.01 20.48
N THR A 172 -4.95 -12.14 20.28
CA THR A 172 -4.65 -13.41 20.96
C THR A 172 -4.21 -14.47 19.95
N VAL A 173 -3.47 -15.47 20.41
CA VAL A 173 -3.06 -16.63 19.61
C VAL A 173 -3.68 -17.89 20.21
N THR A 174 -4.28 -18.72 19.36
CA THR A 174 -4.88 -20.00 19.75
C THR A 174 -4.08 -21.15 19.11
N PRO A 175 -3.05 -21.67 19.79
CA PRO A 175 -2.33 -22.86 19.35
C PRO A 175 -3.02 -24.15 19.79
N THR A 176 -3.01 -25.17 18.94
CA THR A 176 -3.43 -26.54 19.30
C THR A 176 -2.28 -27.48 19.02
N THR A 177 -1.78 -28.14 20.06
CA THR A 177 -0.73 -29.17 19.96
C THR A 177 -1.23 -30.39 19.19
N THR A 178 -0.33 -31.08 18.50
CA THR A 178 -0.65 -32.36 17.82
C THR A 178 -0.79 -33.48 18.85
N SER A 179 0.18 -33.60 19.77
CA SER A 179 0.10 -34.52 20.90
C SER A 179 -0.60 -33.88 22.10
N SER A 180 -1.43 -34.66 22.80
CA SER A 180 -2.11 -34.27 24.04
C SER A 180 -1.19 -34.24 25.26
N THR A 181 -0.01 -34.87 25.19
CA THR A 181 1.00 -34.86 26.26
C THR A 181 1.98 -33.69 26.13
N SER A 182 1.95 -32.97 25.01
CA SER A 182 2.80 -31.80 24.78
C SER A 182 2.24 -30.54 25.45
N SER A 183 3.13 -29.67 25.90
CA SER A 183 2.78 -28.35 26.44
C SER A 183 3.06 -27.25 25.41
N VAL A 184 2.38 -26.11 25.53
CA VAL A 184 2.61 -24.96 24.64
C VAL A 184 2.68 -23.66 25.43
N THR A 185 3.59 -22.78 25.02
CA THR A 185 3.69 -21.42 25.51
C THR A 185 3.54 -20.42 24.37
N VAL A 186 2.97 -19.25 24.67
CA VAL A 186 2.92 -18.09 23.78
C VAL A 186 3.63 -16.94 24.49
N ASN A 187 4.68 -16.38 23.89
CA ASN A 187 5.58 -15.40 24.53
C ASN A 187 5.98 -15.83 25.95
N SER A 188 6.46 -17.07 26.08
CA SER A 188 6.89 -17.70 27.35
C SER A 188 5.79 -17.89 28.41
N THR A 189 4.53 -17.61 28.09
CA THR A 189 3.39 -17.87 28.99
C THR A 189 2.69 -19.16 28.58
N THR A 190 2.49 -20.10 29.50
CA THR A 190 1.78 -21.35 29.23
C THR A 190 0.33 -21.10 28.81
N VAL A 191 -0.09 -21.80 27.76
CA VAL A 191 -1.47 -21.74 27.22
C VAL A 191 -2.00 -23.17 27.11
N THR A 192 -3.28 -23.35 27.46
CA THR A 192 -3.96 -24.64 27.24
C THR A 192 -4.16 -24.86 25.75
N SER A 193 -3.78 -26.05 25.25
CA SER A 193 -3.99 -26.45 23.85
C SER A 193 -5.43 -26.21 23.39
N GLY A 194 -5.61 -25.58 22.24
CA GLY A 194 -6.91 -25.21 21.67
C GLY A 194 -7.57 -23.97 22.30
N THR A 195 -6.93 -23.31 23.26
CA THR A 195 -7.45 -22.11 23.93
C THR A 195 -6.67 -20.86 23.53
N ALA A 196 -7.35 -19.72 23.46
CA ALA A 196 -6.70 -18.44 23.19
C ALA A 196 -5.74 -18.05 24.32
N SER A 197 -4.58 -17.51 23.96
CA SER A 197 -3.65 -16.87 24.89
C SER A 197 -4.28 -15.63 25.57
N GLY A 198 -3.57 -15.08 26.55
CA GLY A 198 -3.82 -13.70 26.98
C GLY A 198 -3.65 -12.69 25.83
N SER A 199 -4.16 -11.47 26.03
CA SER A 199 -4.02 -10.38 25.07
C SER A 199 -2.55 -9.96 24.91
N ILE A 200 -2.09 -9.90 23.65
CA ILE A 200 -0.74 -9.49 23.28
C ILE A 200 -0.83 -8.10 22.66
N ALA A 201 -0.26 -7.10 23.34
CA ALA A 201 -0.22 -5.73 22.84
C ALA A 201 0.71 -5.62 21.62
N LEU A 202 0.28 -4.84 20.62
CA LEU A 202 1.00 -4.60 19.38
C LEU A 202 1.45 -3.15 19.28
N SER A 203 2.76 -2.95 19.14
CA SER A 203 3.35 -1.69 18.70
C SER A 203 3.09 -1.48 17.20
N VAL A 204 3.05 -0.23 16.74
CA VAL A 204 3.03 0.06 15.30
C VAL A 204 4.32 -0.50 14.68
N GLY A 205 4.20 -1.14 13.51
CA GLY A 205 5.29 -1.87 12.87
C GLY A 205 5.29 -3.36 13.21
N ALA A 206 6.46 -3.98 13.11
CA ALA A 206 6.63 -5.43 13.29
C ALA A 206 6.64 -5.82 14.77
N ASN A 207 5.88 -6.85 15.12
CA ASN A 207 5.85 -7.48 16.45
C ASN A 207 6.10 -8.97 16.27
N THR A 208 7.04 -9.54 17.02
CA THR A 208 7.30 -10.98 16.97
C THR A 208 6.59 -11.67 18.12
N ILE A 209 5.81 -12.70 17.79
CA ILE A 209 5.17 -13.59 18.75
C ILE A 209 5.80 -14.96 18.60
N THR A 210 6.28 -15.52 19.71
CA THR A 210 6.85 -16.87 19.73
C THR A 210 5.86 -17.85 20.35
N VAL A 211 5.67 -18.99 19.68
CA VAL A 211 4.88 -20.11 20.18
C VAL A 211 5.80 -21.30 20.28
N VAL A 212 6.08 -21.76 21.50
CA VAL A 212 6.98 -22.89 21.75
C VAL A 212 6.17 -24.06 22.23
N VAL A 213 6.23 -25.16 21.49
CA VAL A 213 5.66 -26.45 21.89
C VAL A 213 6.78 -27.31 22.43
N THR A 214 6.59 -27.88 23.62
CA THR A 214 7.52 -28.80 24.27
C THR A 214 6.86 -30.17 24.39
N ALA A 215 7.46 -31.17 23.77
CA ALA A 215 7.01 -32.56 23.86
C ALA A 215 7.36 -33.18 25.21
N GLU A 216 6.91 -34.41 25.43
CA GLU A 216 7.12 -35.15 26.67
C GLU A 216 8.60 -35.54 26.89
N ASP A 217 9.34 -35.78 25.80
CA ASP A 217 10.78 -36.03 25.83
C ASP A 217 11.65 -34.76 25.92
N LEU A 218 11.03 -33.60 26.12
CA LEU A 218 11.63 -32.27 26.18
C LEU A 218 12.11 -31.71 24.82
N SER A 219 11.86 -32.39 23.70
CA SER A 219 12.08 -31.79 22.39
C SER A 219 11.13 -30.60 22.17
N THR A 220 11.60 -29.59 21.43
CA THR A 220 10.84 -28.34 21.23
C THR A 220 10.77 -27.96 19.76
N THR A 221 9.61 -27.47 19.32
CA THR A 221 9.45 -26.73 18.06
C THR A 221 8.98 -25.32 18.38
N THR A 222 9.64 -24.32 17.78
CA THR A 222 9.28 -22.91 17.93
C THR A 222 8.67 -22.39 16.63
N TYR A 223 7.42 -21.95 16.71
CA TYR A 223 6.72 -21.23 15.66
C TYR A 223 6.85 -19.72 15.92
N SER A 224 7.32 -18.97 14.94
CA SER A 224 7.51 -17.52 14.99
C SER A 224 6.49 -16.84 14.10
N ILE A 225 5.77 -15.87 14.64
CA ILE A 225 4.76 -15.07 13.94
C ILE A 225 5.20 -13.61 13.96
N ALA A 226 5.54 -13.06 12.80
CA ALA A 226 5.79 -11.64 12.63
C ALA A 226 4.49 -10.92 12.26
N VAL A 227 3.87 -10.25 13.23
CA VAL A 227 2.65 -9.46 13.05
C VAL A 227 3.01 -8.00 12.82
N THR A 228 2.72 -7.48 11.64
CA THR A 228 2.89 -6.06 11.31
C THR A 228 1.59 -5.32 11.56
N ARG A 229 1.59 -4.41 12.53
CA ARG A 229 0.47 -3.47 12.75
C ARG A 229 0.71 -2.21 11.91
N SER A 230 -0.20 -1.91 11.00
CA SER A 230 -0.09 -0.73 10.12
C SER A 230 0.02 0.57 10.92
N ALA A 231 0.71 1.56 10.37
CA ALA A 231 0.68 2.94 10.87
C ALA A 231 -0.71 3.56 10.69
N ALA A 232 -1.00 4.62 11.45
CA ALA A 232 -2.22 5.39 11.25
C ALA A 232 -2.12 6.15 9.92
N LEU A 233 -3.19 6.15 9.14
CA LEU A 233 -3.27 6.94 7.91
C LEU A 233 -3.36 8.43 8.27
N SER A 234 -2.70 9.29 7.51
CA SER A 234 -2.81 10.74 7.71
C SER A 234 -4.24 11.23 7.49
N THR A 235 -4.71 12.11 8.36
CA THR A 235 -6.01 12.80 8.26
C THR A 235 -5.88 14.21 7.68
N ASP A 236 -4.66 14.62 7.31
CA ASP A 236 -4.40 15.96 6.80
C ASP A 236 -4.85 16.11 5.35
N ASN A 237 -6.03 16.71 5.19
CA ASN A 237 -6.63 17.07 3.91
C ASN A 237 -6.48 18.58 3.62
N THR A 238 -5.44 19.24 4.13
CA THR A 238 -5.22 20.68 3.90
C THR A 238 -4.30 20.98 2.71
N LEU A 239 -4.45 22.18 2.14
CA LEU A 239 -3.48 22.76 1.22
C LEU A 239 -2.46 23.60 2.00
N SER A 240 -1.20 23.58 1.57
CA SER A 240 -0.15 24.50 2.01
C SER A 240 -0.05 25.74 1.12
N ALA A 241 -0.53 25.66 -0.13
CA ALA A 241 -0.64 26.79 -1.04
C ALA A 241 -1.77 26.60 -2.07
N LEU A 242 -2.31 27.71 -2.56
CA LEU A 242 -3.18 27.77 -3.72
C LEU A 242 -2.81 29.02 -4.52
N THR A 243 -2.49 28.86 -5.80
CA THR A 243 -2.26 30.01 -6.70
C THR A 243 -3.10 29.88 -7.97
N ILE A 244 -3.28 31.01 -8.66
CA ILE A 244 -4.01 31.12 -9.93
C ILE A 244 -3.08 31.78 -10.96
N SER A 245 -3.16 31.37 -12.22
CA SER A 245 -2.29 31.88 -13.28
C SER A 245 -2.51 33.37 -13.63
N SER A 246 -3.69 33.91 -13.30
CA SER A 246 -4.05 35.31 -13.52
C SER A 246 -5.02 35.81 -12.46
N GLY A 247 -4.88 37.07 -12.06
CA GLY A 247 -5.59 37.64 -10.93
C GLY A 247 -4.88 37.38 -9.60
N THR A 248 -5.52 37.76 -8.50
CA THR A 248 -5.00 37.56 -7.15
C THR A 248 -6.10 36.94 -6.30
N ILE A 249 -5.78 35.86 -5.61
CA ILE A 249 -6.70 35.24 -4.67
C ILE A 249 -6.88 36.15 -3.44
N SER A 250 -8.13 36.28 -2.99
CA SER A 250 -8.52 37.06 -1.82
C SER A 250 -9.52 36.27 -0.98
N PRO A 251 -9.31 36.13 0.34
CA PRO A 251 -8.16 36.65 1.10
C PRO A 251 -6.83 35.97 0.72
N THR A 252 -5.70 36.49 1.22
CA THR A 252 -4.41 35.79 1.12
C THR A 252 -4.56 34.36 1.63
N PHE A 253 -3.92 33.41 0.96
CA PHE A 253 -4.10 31.99 1.25
C PHE A 253 -3.79 31.67 2.73
N ALA A 254 -4.71 30.95 3.36
CA ALA A 254 -4.54 30.33 4.66
C ALA A 254 -5.24 28.96 4.65
N SER A 255 -4.57 27.91 5.13
CA SER A 255 -5.07 26.52 5.05
C SER A 255 -6.45 26.30 5.70
N GLY A 256 -6.82 27.13 6.69
CA GLY A 256 -8.13 27.10 7.34
C GLY A 256 -9.26 27.75 6.55
N THR A 257 -8.95 28.61 5.57
CA THR A 257 -9.94 29.32 4.75
C THR A 257 -10.31 28.49 3.53
N THR A 258 -11.60 28.18 3.38
CA THR A 258 -12.13 27.31 2.31
C THR A 258 -12.81 28.07 1.18
N SER A 259 -12.99 29.39 1.30
CA SER A 259 -13.63 30.21 0.26
C SER A 259 -12.74 31.36 -0.13
N TYR A 260 -12.45 31.45 -1.43
CA TYR A 260 -11.62 32.47 -2.03
C TYR A 260 -12.31 33.09 -3.23
N THR A 261 -11.91 34.32 -3.53
CA THR A 261 -12.33 35.04 -4.73
C THR A 261 -11.11 35.51 -5.50
N ALA A 262 -11.24 35.66 -6.81
CA ALA A 262 -10.27 36.35 -7.65
C ALA A 262 -11.02 37.13 -8.73
N ALA A 263 -10.46 38.24 -9.19
CA ALA A 263 -10.98 38.99 -10.32
C ALA A 263 -9.96 38.97 -11.46
N VAL A 264 -10.43 38.77 -12.68
CA VAL A 264 -9.61 38.82 -13.90
C VAL A 264 -10.25 39.73 -14.93
N PHE A 265 -9.42 40.28 -15.82
CA PHE A 265 -9.90 41.13 -16.89
C PHE A 265 -10.74 40.34 -17.91
N ASN A 266 -11.55 41.06 -18.69
CA ASN A 266 -12.38 40.46 -19.72
C ASN A 266 -11.55 39.65 -20.75
N SER A 267 -10.32 40.06 -21.06
CA SER A 267 -9.43 39.36 -22.00
C SER A 267 -8.95 37.99 -21.50
N THR A 268 -9.02 37.72 -20.20
CA THR A 268 -8.66 36.42 -19.61
C THR A 268 -9.82 35.44 -19.73
N SER A 269 -9.84 34.66 -20.81
CA SER A 269 -10.86 33.62 -21.05
C SER A 269 -10.52 32.26 -20.42
N LEU A 270 -9.28 32.07 -19.98
CA LEU A 270 -8.76 30.82 -19.42
C LEU A 270 -7.88 31.12 -18.21
N VAL A 271 -7.93 30.25 -17.20
CA VAL A 271 -7.00 30.23 -16.07
C VAL A 271 -6.57 28.80 -15.74
N THR A 272 -5.47 28.67 -15.04
CA THR A 272 -5.10 27.42 -14.33
C THR A 272 -4.97 27.73 -12.85
N VAL A 273 -5.15 26.71 -12.01
CA VAL A 273 -4.88 26.81 -10.57
C VAL A 273 -3.82 25.79 -10.18
N THR A 274 -2.96 26.17 -9.24
CA THR A 274 -1.86 25.33 -8.73
C THR A 274 -2.08 25.10 -7.24
N PRO A 275 -2.79 24.04 -6.84
CA PRO A 275 -2.90 23.64 -5.45
C PRO A 275 -1.67 22.84 -5.00
N THR A 276 -1.21 23.10 -3.77
CA THR A 276 -0.15 22.32 -3.12
C THR A 276 -0.71 21.72 -1.83
N THR A 277 -0.74 20.40 -1.73
CA THR A 277 -1.14 19.68 -0.51
C THR A 277 -0.14 19.95 0.63
N ASN A 278 -0.61 19.89 1.89
CA ASN A 278 0.27 20.06 3.04
C ASN A 278 1.14 18.83 3.31
N VAL A 279 0.62 17.64 3.01
CA VAL A 279 1.33 16.36 3.11
C VAL A 279 1.36 15.64 1.77
N SER A 280 2.41 14.85 1.54
CA SER A 280 2.61 14.11 0.29
C SER A 280 1.70 12.89 0.12
N SER A 281 1.12 12.37 1.19
CA SER A 281 0.16 11.26 1.14
C SER A 281 -1.26 11.69 0.75
N ALA A 282 -1.55 13.00 0.75
CA ALA A 282 -2.83 13.54 0.29
C ALA A 282 -2.86 13.68 -1.24
N THR A 283 -4.05 13.57 -1.82
CA THR A 283 -4.32 13.79 -3.25
C THR A 283 -5.21 15.02 -3.43
N VAL A 284 -5.17 15.63 -4.61
CA VAL A 284 -5.98 16.81 -4.92
C VAL A 284 -6.62 16.70 -6.30
N THR A 285 -7.87 17.15 -6.40
CA THR A 285 -8.59 17.31 -7.66
C THR A 285 -9.02 18.76 -7.85
N VAL A 286 -9.09 19.20 -9.10
CA VAL A 286 -9.61 20.50 -9.52
C VAL A 286 -10.75 20.25 -10.50
N ASN A 287 -11.96 20.70 -10.17
CA ASN A 287 -13.20 20.40 -10.89
C ASN A 287 -13.37 18.89 -11.19
N GLY A 288 -12.99 18.05 -10.23
CA GLY A 288 -13.08 16.59 -10.33
C GLY A 288 -11.95 15.91 -11.10
N VAL A 289 -11.00 16.66 -11.66
CA VAL A 289 -9.82 16.11 -12.37
C VAL A 289 -8.62 16.08 -11.43
N SER A 290 -7.93 14.94 -11.31
CA SER A 290 -6.72 14.79 -10.49
C SER A 290 -5.60 15.71 -10.96
N VAL A 291 -4.93 16.36 -10.01
CA VAL A 291 -3.78 17.25 -10.24
C VAL A 291 -2.63 16.83 -9.32
N THR A 292 -1.42 16.81 -9.85
CA THR A 292 -0.22 16.59 -9.03
C THR A 292 0.00 17.78 -8.09
N SER A 293 0.25 17.54 -6.81
CA SER A 293 0.51 18.59 -5.82
C SER A 293 1.64 19.53 -6.29
N GLY A 294 1.38 20.84 -6.28
CA GLY A 294 2.31 21.88 -6.74
C GLY A 294 2.38 22.06 -8.26
N ALA A 295 1.62 21.28 -9.04
CA ALA A 295 1.50 21.47 -10.50
C ALA A 295 0.23 22.24 -10.86
N ALA A 296 0.29 22.98 -11.97
CA ALA A 296 -0.88 23.66 -12.51
C ALA A 296 -1.91 22.64 -13.04
N SER A 297 -3.19 22.93 -12.82
CA SER A 297 -4.31 22.23 -13.45
C SER A 297 -4.29 22.38 -14.98
N GLY A 298 -5.14 21.62 -15.67
CA GLY A 298 -5.52 21.96 -17.05
C GLY A 298 -6.20 23.33 -17.15
N ASN A 299 -6.33 23.85 -18.36
CA ASN A 299 -6.99 25.13 -18.62
C ASN A 299 -8.48 25.07 -18.23
N ILE A 300 -8.93 26.08 -17.49
CA ILE A 300 -10.31 26.25 -17.04
C ILE A 300 -10.89 27.45 -17.79
N GLY A 301 -11.93 27.20 -18.60
CA GLY A 301 -12.67 28.24 -19.32
C GLY A 301 -13.46 29.14 -18.38
N LEU A 302 -13.46 30.45 -18.66
CA LEU A 302 -14.20 31.46 -17.90
C LEU A 302 -15.28 32.11 -18.75
N SER A 303 -16.53 32.03 -18.30
CA SER A 303 -17.63 32.88 -18.76
C SER A 303 -17.50 34.27 -18.14
N VAL A 304 -18.02 35.30 -18.81
CA VAL A 304 -18.14 36.64 -18.19
C VAL A 304 -19.02 36.53 -16.95
N GLY A 305 -18.61 37.18 -15.85
CA GLY A 305 -19.22 37.05 -14.54
C GLY A 305 -18.51 36.02 -13.66
N SER A 306 -19.26 35.45 -12.72
CA SER A 306 -18.75 34.54 -11.69
C SER A 306 -18.57 33.12 -12.20
N ASN A 307 -17.39 32.54 -11.97
CA ASN A 307 -17.05 31.15 -12.30
C ASN A 307 -16.57 30.46 -11.04
N THR A 308 -17.13 29.30 -10.72
CA THR A 308 -16.75 28.56 -9.50
C THR A 308 -15.81 27.42 -9.86
N ILE A 309 -14.64 27.41 -9.22
CA ILE A 309 -13.65 26.34 -9.31
C ILE A 309 -13.64 25.60 -7.97
N THR A 310 -13.83 24.28 -8.01
CA THR A 310 -13.84 23.43 -6.82
C THR A 310 -12.54 22.66 -6.74
N ILE A 311 -11.84 22.78 -5.61
CA ILE A 311 -10.61 22.05 -5.33
C ILE A 311 -10.87 21.12 -4.15
N ILE A 312 -10.73 19.82 -4.34
CA ILE A 312 -10.98 18.83 -3.28
C ILE A 312 -9.66 18.15 -2.95
N VAL A 313 -9.24 18.26 -1.69
CA VAL A 313 -8.10 17.52 -1.14
C VAL A 313 -8.64 16.31 -0.39
N THR A 314 -8.07 15.14 -0.68
CA THR A 314 -8.40 13.87 -0.03
C THR A 314 -7.18 13.39 0.74
N ALA A 315 -7.31 13.25 2.05
CA ALA A 315 -6.27 12.70 2.92
C ALA A 315 -6.10 11.18 2.70
N GLU A 316 -5.05 10.62 3.30
CA GLU A 316 -4.74 9.19 3.21
C GLU A 316 -5.83 8.32 3.85
N ASP A 317 -6.47 8.82 4.92
CA ASP A 317 -7.61 8.18 5.58
C ASP A 317 -8.94 8.33 4.82
N THR A 318 -8.92 8.90 3.61
CA THR A 318 -10.07 9.21 2.73
C THR A 318 -10.96 10.38 3.17
N SER A 319 -10.66 11.04 4.29
CA SER A 319 -11.35 12.28 4.67
C SER A 319 -11.05 13.39 3.65
N THR A 320 -12.03 14.27 3.39
CA THR A 320 -11.91 15.31 2.35
C THR A 320 -12.11 16.71 2.90
N LYS A 321 -11.47 17.68 2.23
CA LYS A 321 -11.70 19.12 2.43
C LYS A 321 -11.83 19.80 1.09
N THR A 322 -12.86 20.63 0.98
CA THR A 322 -13.17 21.39 -0.24
C THR A 322 -12.77 22.84 -0.07
N TYR A 323 -12.00 23.35 -1.04
CA TYR A 323 -11.72 24.76 -1.24
C TYR A 323 -12.48 25.23 -2.48
N THR A 324 -13.15 26.37 -2.37
CA THR A 324 -13.91 26.99 -3.46
C THR A 324 -13.22 28.29 -3.85
N LEU A 325 -12.86 28.41 -5.12
CA LEU A 325 -12.35 29.64 -5.71
C LEU A 325 -13.36 30.20 -6.70
N THR A 326 -13.94 31.35 -6.39
CA THR A 326 -14.84 32.07 -7.29
C THR A 326 -14.07 33.10 -8.09
N VAL A 327 -13.88 32.85 -9.38
CA VAL A 327 -13.21 33.75 -10.31
C VAL A 327 -14.23 34.60 -11.05
N THR A 328 -14.20 35.91 -10.82
CA THR A 328 -15.04 36.87 -11.54
C THR A 328 -14.29 37.41 -12.76
N ARG A 329 -14.71 37.00 -13.95
CA ARG A 329 -14.24 37.57 -15.21
C ARG A 329 -15.05 38.83 -15.52
N GLN A 330 -14.38 39.98 -15.60
CA GLN A 330 -15.06 41.26 -15.86
C GLN A 330 -15.80 41.26 -17.21
N ALA A 331 -16.91 42.00 -17.28
CA ALA A 331 -17.53 42.36 -18.54
C ALA A 331 -16.64 43.37 -19.29
N SER A 332 -16.68 43.35 -20.62
CA SER A 332 -15.98 44.37 -21.39
C SER A 332 -16.68 45.72 -21.24
N THR A 333 -15.90 46.79 -21.05
CA THR A 333 -16.41 48.15 -21.17
C THR A 333 -16.52 48.51 -22.65
N ILE A 334 -17.68 49.02 -23.07
CA ILE A 334 -17.91 49.42 -24.47
C ILE A 334 -17.58 50.92 -24.61
N LYS A 335 -16.78 51.25 -25.61
CA LYS A 335 -16.46 52.62 -26.04
C LYS A 335 -16.71 52.80 -27.53
N LYS A 336 -17.00 54.01 -27.97
CA LYS A 336 -17.34 54.31 -29.35
C LYS A 336 -16.16 54.89 -30.13
N MET A 337 -16.15 54.65 -31.43
CA MET A 337 -15.26 55.28 -32.39
C MET A 337 -16.03 55.85 -33.57
N PHE A 338 -15.53 56.94 -34.15
CA PHE A 338 -16.05 57.45 -35.42
C PHE A 338 -14.92 58.04 -36.27
N ILE A 339 -15.12 58.06 -37.59
CA ILE A 339 -14.25 58.80 -38.50
C ILE A 339 -14.83 60.20 -38.74
N THR A 340 -13.98 61.23 -38.77
CA THR A 340 -14.41 62.61 -39.05
C THR A 340 -15.16 62.72 -40.38
N ALA A 341 -16.09 63.66 -40.47
CA ALA A 341 -16.70 64.06 -41.74
C ALA A 341 -15.75 64.95 -42.54
N ALA A 342 -14.99 65.81 -41.85
CA ALA A 342 -14.00 66.67 -42.47
C ALA A 342 -12.66 65.97 -42.68
N THR A 343 -11.90 66.45 -43.67
CA THR A 343 -10.49 66.10 -43.87
C THR A 343 -9.60 67.27 -43.47
N TYR A 344 -8.37 66.96 -43.07
CA TYR A 344 -7.40 67.91 -42.54
C TYR A 344 -6.01 67.63 -43.11
N ASN A 345 -5.25 68.69 -43.34
CA ASN A 345 -3.83 68.55 -43.64
C ASN A 345 -3.02 68.18 -42.37
N GLY A 346 -1.71 67.97 -42.52
CA GLY A 346 -0.82 67.53 -41.44
C GLY A 346 -0.64 68.54 -40.30
N ASN A 347 -1.08 69.79 -40.45
CA ASN A 347 -1.06 70.78 -39.36
C ASN A 347 -2.36 70.70 -38.55
N LEU A 348 -2.43 69.73 -37.65
CA LEU A 348 -3.59 69.51 -36.79
C LEU A 348 -3.57 70.40 -35.53
N GLY A 349 -2.49 71.13 -35.28
CA GLY A 349 -2.25 71.83 -34.01
C GLY A 349 -1.67 70.90 -32.93
N GLY A 350 -0.93 69.87 -33.34
CA GLY A 350 -0.46 68.80 -32.46
C GLY A 350 -1.57 67.81 -32.08
N VAL A 351 -1.24 66.87 -31.20
CA VAL A 351 -2.20 65.82 -30.77
C VAL A 351 -3.42 66.41 -30.06
N SER A 352 -3.24 67.47 -29.28
CA SER A 352 -4.33 68.21 -28.61
C SER A 352 -5.23 68.96 -29.61
N GLY A 353 -4.64 69.54 -30.66
CA GLY A 353 -5.40 70.15 -31.75
C GLY A 353 -6.21 69.11 -32.54
N ALA A 354 -5.66 67.92 -32.75
CA ALA A 354 -6.39 66.82 -33.38
C ALA A 354 -7.56 66.32 -32.52
N ASP A 355 -7.39 66.23 -31.20
CA ASP A 355 -8.48 65.90 -30.27
C ASP A 355 -9.59 66.96 -30.32
N SER A 356 -9.21 68.24 -30.34
CA SER A 356 -10.16 69.34 -30.47
C SER A 356 -10.95 69.26 -31.78
N LYS A 357 -10.31 68.82 -32.88
CA LYS A 357 -10.99 68.56 -34.16
C LYS A 357 -11.96 67.39 -34.07
N CYS A 358 -11.62 66.31 -33.37
CA CYS A 358 -12.56 65.23 -33.09
C CYS A 358 -13.80 65.73 -32.35
N MET A 359 -13.62 66.53 -31.30
CA MET A 359 -14.72 67.06 -30.50
C MET A 359 -15.61 68.06 -31.26
N ALA A 360 -15.09 68.71 -32.30
CA ALA A 360 -15.80 69.70 -33.11
C ALA A 360 -16.41 69.14 -34.41
N ASP A 361 -16.12 67.89 -34.77
CA ASP A 361 -16.56 67.30 -36.03
C ASP A 361 -18.07 66.99 -36.03
N SER A 362 -18.72 67.08 -37.18
CA SER A 362 -20.17 66.83 -37.30
C SER A 362 -20.56 65.37 -37.02
N ASN A 363 -19.63 64.41 -37.10
CA ASN A 363 -19.87 63.01 -36.75
C ASN A 363 -19.70 62.74 -35.24
N TYR A 364 -19.31 63.74 -34.44
CA TYR A 364 -19.24 63.63 -32.99
C TYR A 364 -20.62 63.27 -32.41
N PRO A 365 -20.75 62.22 -31.56
CA PRO A 365 -22.04 61.77 -31.04
C PRO A 365 -22.74 62.72 -30.06
N GLY A 366 -22.13 63.85 -29.69
CA GLY A 366 -22.74 64.84 -28.79
C GLY A 366 -22.51 64.59 -27.30
N SER A 367 -21.87 63.49 -26.91
CA SER A 367 -21.50 63.17 -25.53
C SER A 367 -20.18 62.42 -25.44
N GLY A 368 -19.50 62.50 -24.30
CA GLY A 368 -18.21 61.84 -24.07
C GLY A 368 -17.03 62.65 -24.59
N THR A 369 -15.83 62.26 -24.16
CA THR A 369 -14.56 62.88 -24.58
C THR A 369 -13.89 61.99 -25.61
N TYR A 370 -13.46 62.57 -26.73
CA TYR A 370 -12.82 61.85 -27.83
C TYR A 370 -11.41 62.37 -28.09
N LYS A 371 -10.51 61.45 -28.41
CA LYS A 371 -9.15 61.77 -28.88
C LYS A 371 -8.90 61.18 -30.25
N ALA A 372 -8.06 61.83 -31.04
CA ALA A 372 -7.64 61.34 -32.34
C ALA A 372 -6.65 60.16 -32.20
N MET A 373 -6.89 59.08 -32.94
CA MET A 373 -6.06 57.88 -33.00
C MET A 373 -4.77 58.13 -33.79
N LEU A 374 -3.82 58.83 -33.17
CA LEU A 374 -2.55 59.16 -33.78
C LEU A 374 -1.39 59.13 -32.78
N GLN A 375 -0.17 58.96 -33.29
CA GLN A 375 1.06 58.95 -32.49
C GLN A 375 2.04 59.99 -33.02
N ASP A 376 2.64 60.78 -32.12
CA ASP A 376 3.72 61.72 -32.47
C ASP A 376 5.12 61.07 -32.29
N ASN A 377 6.20 61.76 -32.68
CA ASN A 377 7.55 61.15 -32.71
C ASN A 377 8.25 61.14 -31.35
N SER A 378 9.34 60.37 -31.26
CA SER A 378 10.03 59.94 -30.04
C SER A 378 10.32 61.06 -29.02
N GLY A 379 9.53 61.06 -27.93
CA GLY A 379 9.51 62.07 -26.86
C GLY A 379 8.19 62.84 -26.78
N GLY A 380 7.30 62.62 -27.75
CA GLY A 380 6.03 63.33 -27.92
C GLY A 380 4.96 63.00 -26.89
N SER A 381 3.90 63.79 -26.96
CA SER A 381 2.83 63.82 -25.97
C SER A 381 1.96 62.56 -25.99
N ARG A 382 2.01 61.70 -27.04
CA ARG A 382 1.15 60.52 -27.19
C ARG A 382 1.88 59.31 -27.77
N ASN A 383 1.95 58.20 -27.03
CA ASN A 383 2.69 57.00 -27.40
C ASN A 383 1.97 55.69 -26.98
N ALA A 384 1.83 54.74 -27.91
CA ALA A 384 1.15 53.47 -27.66
C ALA A 384 1.93 52.53 -26.75
N LEU A 385 3.22 52.34 -27.03
CA LEU A 385 4.05 51.34 -26.33
C LEU A 385 4.51 51.83 -24.95
N ALA A 386 4.73 53.15 -24.80
CA ALA A 386 5.02 53.79 -23.51
C ALA A 386 3.77 54.13 -22.70
N LEU A 387 2.57 54.01 -23.30
CA LEU A 387 1.26 54.35 -22.72
C LEU A 387 1.12 55.81 -22.27
N THR A 388 1.95 56.72 -22.78
CA THR A 388 1.85 58.17 -22.55
C THR A 388 0.67 58.75 -23.33
N ASP A 389 -0.30 59.36 -22.65
CA ASP A 389 -1.55 59.92 -23.23
C ASP A 389 -2.23 59.01 -24.28
N TRP A 390 -2.08 57.69 -24.14
CA TRP A 390 -2.56 56.77 -25.17
C TRP A 390 -4.09 56.75 -25.22
N VAL A 391 -4.62 56.58 -26.42
CA VAL A 391 -6.04 56.83 -26.75
C VAL A 391 -6.95 55.64 -26.52
N LEU A 392 -6.42 54.43 -26.57
CA LEU A 392 -7.19 53.22 -26.33
C LEU A 392 -7.13 52.84 -24.85
N ALA A 393 -8.21 52.39 -24.25
CA ALA A 393 -8.24 51.85 -22.89
C ALA A 393 -7.89 50.35 -22.90
N ALA A 394 -7.48 49.80 -21.74
CA ALA A 394 -7.19 48.38 -21.62
C ALA A 394 -8.49 47.57 -21.58
N ASN A 395 -8.52 46.38 -22.17
CA ASN A 395 -9.64 45.44 -22.07
C ASN A 395 -11.00 46.04 -22.42
N THR A 396 -11.03 46.91 -23.43
CA THR A 396 -12.18 47.72 -23.82
C THR A 396 -12.61 47.31 -25.22
N THR A 397 -13.91 47.04 -25.39
CA THR A 397 -14.51 46.81 -26.70
C THR A 397 -14.84 48.14 -27.34
N TYR A 398 -14.31 48.35 -28.54
CA TYR A 398 -14.60 49.54 -29.33
C TYR A 398 -15.61 49.21 -30.42
N VAL A 399 -16.68 50.01 -30.50
CA VAL A 399 -17.77 49.86 -31.48
C VAL A 399 -17.84 51.10 -32.36
N ARG A 400 -18.32 50.95 -33.59
CA ARG A 400 -18.61 52.09 -34.46
C ARG A 400 -19.76 52.92 -33.89
N ASN A 401 -19.63 54.23 -33.92
CA ASN A 401 -20.67 55.14 -33.46
C ASN A 401 -21.93 55.08 -34.33
N SER A 402 -21.79 54.79 -35.62
CA SER A 402 -22.88 54.81 -36.61
C SER A 402 -23.87 53.66 -36.45
N ASP A 403 -23.39 52.45 -36.15
CA ASP A 403 -24.19 51.22 -36.19
C ASP A 403 -23.92 50.26 -35.01
N ALA A 404 -23.09 50.65 -34.04
CA ALA A 404 -22.71 49.87 -32.87
C ALA A 404 -22.04 48.52 -33.18
N VAL A 405 -21.59 48.30 -34.41
CA VAL A 405 -20.82 47.09 -34.76
C VAL A 405 -19.48 47.11 -34.03
N THR A 406 -19.14 46.00 -33.37
CA THR A 406 -17.83 45.81 -32.75
C THR A 406 -16.74 45.90 -33.80
N ILE A 407 -15.74 46.74 -33.52
CA ILE A 407 -14.56 46.89 -34.33
C ILE A 407 -13.49 45.93 -33.80
N PHE A 408 -13.13 46.06 -32.53
CA PHE A 408 -12.15 45.19 -31.86
C PHE A 408 -12.28 45.30 -30.33
N THR A 409 -11.62 44.41 -29.61
CA THR A 409 -11.40 44.53 -28.15
C THR A 409 -9.91 44.63 -27.87
N THR A 410 -9.50 45.60 -27.06
CA THR A 410 -8.09 45.79 -26.69
C THR A 410 -7.62 44.78 -25.66
N SER A 411 -6.32 44.51 -25.65
CA SER A 411 -5.67 43.74 -24.58
C SER A 411 -5.36 44.62 -23.36
N ALA A 412 -4.73 44.03 -22.34
CA ALA A 412 -4.19 44.78 -21.20
C ALA A 412 -3.15 45.84 -21.61
N SER A 413 -2.48 45.64 -22.75
CA SER A 413 -1.51 46.59 -23.32
C SER A 413 -2.16 47.77 -24.05
N ARG A 414 -3.49 47.92 -23.96
CA ARG A 414 -4.25 49.03 -24.57
C ARG A 414 -4.10 49.10 -26.10
N ILE A 415 -3.83 47.97 -26.75
CA ILE A 415 -3.75 47.83 -28.21
C ILE A 415 -4.56 46.61 -28.64
N PHE A 416 -4.86 46.49 -29.93
CA PHE A 416 -5.51 45.32 -30.51
C PHE A 416 -4.58 44.61 -31.49
N SER A 417 -4.86 43.32 -31.73
CA SER A 417 -4.14 42.51 -32.71
C SER A 417 -4.88 42.52 -34.05
N TYR A 418 -4.14 42.59 -35.15
CA TYR A 418 -4.76 42.51 -36.48
C TYR A 418 -5.35 41.12 -36.72
N GLY A 419 -6.47 41.05 -37.45
CA GLY A 419 -7.20 39.80 -37.67
C GLY A 419 -8.10 39.35 -36.52
N THR A 420 -8.11 40.08 -35.39
CA THR A 420 -9.12 39.92 -34.31
C THR A 420 -10.17 41.05 -34.33
N ALA A 421 -10.21 41.83 -35.42
CA ALA A 421 -11.20 42.88 -35.59
C ALA A 421 -12.50 42.28 -36.14
N ASP A 422 -13.60 42.45 -35.41
CA ASP A 422 -14.94 41.99 -35.78
C ASP A 422 -15.54 42.86 -36.92
N GLY A 423 -14.96 44.04 -37.16
CA GLY A 423 -15.40 44.98 -38.21
C GLY A 423 -14.39 46.09 -38.49
N ALA A 424 -14.54 46.74 -39.65
CA ALA A 424 -13.72 47.89 -40.05
C ALA A 424 -14.12 49.18 -39.30
N PHE A 425 -13.27 50.22 -39.31
CA PHE A 425 -13.53 51.48 -38.61
C PHE A 425 -14.70 52.28 -39.20
N ASP A 426 -14.95 52.14 -40.50
CA ASP A 426 -16.10 52.71 -41.19
C ASP A 426 -16.75 51.64 -42.08
N SER A 427 -18.08 51.67 -42.20
CA SER A 427 -18.84 50.81 -43.10
C SER A 427 -19.04 51.44 -44.49
N GLY A 428 -18.66 52.72 -44.64
CA GLY A 428 -18.75 53.46 -45.89
C GLY A 428 -17.61 53.17 -46.88
N ALA A 429 -17.50 54.03 -47.90
CA ALA A 429 -16.38 53.98 -48.84
C ALA A 429 -15.04 54.17 -48.12
N ARG A 430 -13.98 53.55 -48.65
CA ARG A 430 -12.61 53.66 -48.11
C ARG A 430 -12.22 55.13 -47.89
N LYS A 431 -11.93 55.46 -46.64
CA LYS A 431 -11.30 56.71 -46.22
C LYS A 431 -9.90 56.45 -45.68
N GLN A 432 -8.97 57.34 -46.04
CA GLN A 432 -7.60 57.32 -45.56
C GLN A 432 -7.43 58.33 -44.43
N PHE A 433 -6.92 57.91 -43.27
CA PHE A 433 -6.85 58.74 -42.07
C PHE A 433 -5.45 58.75 -41.47
N TRP A 434 -5.09 59.85 -40.80
CA TRP A 434 -3.79 60.02 -40.16
C TRP A 434 -3.61 59.09 -38.96
N THR A 435 -2.47 58.40 -38.89
CA THR A 435 -2.14 57.50 -37.76
C THR A 435 -0.79 57.82 -37.12
N GLY A 436 0.21 58.23 -37.90
CA GLY A 436 1.55 58.52 -37.36
C GLY A 436 2.24 57.35 -36.63
N THR A 437 1.75 56.13 -36.83
CA THR A 437 2.28 54.93 -36.16
C THR A 437 2.46 53.78 -37.13
N ARG A 438 3.37 52.87 -36.79
CA ARG A 438 3.54 51.60 -37.51
C ARG A 438 2.43 50.64 -37.12
N SER A 439 2.21 49.65 -37.96
CA SER A 439 1.43 48.46 -37.63
C SER A 439 1.96 47.77 -36.37
N SER A 440 3.26 47.86 -36.08
CA SER A 440 3.85 47.39 -34.82
C SER A 440 3.56 48.28 -33.60
N TRP A 441 2.73 49.32 -33.73
CA TRP A 441 2.41 50.34 -32.72
C TRP A 441 3.58 51.27 -32.34
N ALA A 442 4.76 51.06 -32.91
CA ALA A 442 5.91 51.92 -32.70
C ALA A 442 5.72 53.31 -33.33
N THR A 443 6.38 54.31 -32.76
CA THR A 443 6.44 55.68 -33.29
C THR A 443 7.06 55.71 -34.68
N GLU A 444 6.66 56.69 -35.50
CA GLU A 444 7.37 57.05 -36.72
C GLU A 444 8.30 58.24 -36.52
N SER A 445 9.35 58.31 -37.34
CA SER A 445 10.32 59.41 -37.29
C SER A 445 9.77 60.70 -37.90
N ASP A 446 9.02 60.58 -39.01
CA ASP A 446 8.37 61.69 -39.70
C ASP A 446 6.85 61.58 -39.53
N VAL A 447 6.28 62.58 -38.85
CA VAL A 447 4.87 62.68 -38.47
C VAL A 447 4.37 64.12 -38.59
N CYS A 448 4.67 64.77 -39.72
CA CYS A 448 4.26 66.15 -39.98
C CYS A 448 4.68 67.15 -38.90
N GLY A 449 5.91 67.02 -38.40
CA GLY A 449 6.42 67.84 -37.30
C GLY A 449 5.55 67.72 -36.04
N ASN A 450 5.19 66.49 -35.65
CA ASN A 450 4.23 66.20 -34.57
C ASN A 450 2.85 66.77 -34.84
N PHE A 451 2.40 66.64 -36.09
CA PHE A 451 1.14 67.16 -36.61
C PHE A 451 0.96 68.68 -36.42
N ALA A 452 2.05 69.44 -36.58
CA ALA A 452 2.07 70.90 -36.52
C ALA A 452 2.57 71.56 -37.82
N SER A 453 2.79 70.77 -38.87
CA SER A 453 3.31 71.25 -40.16
C SER A 453 2.40 70.83 -41.30
N SER A 454 2.21 71.72 -42.28
CA SER A 454 1.52 71.44 -43.54
C SER A 454 2.47 71.49 -44.75
N SER A 455 3.76 71.18 -44.52
CA SER A 455 4.80 71.21 -45.55
C SER A 455 4.74 69.97 -46.46
N SER A 456 4.88 70.16 -47.76
CA SER A 456 5.01 69.06 -48.73
C SER A 456 6.34 68.28 -48.62
N GLY A 457 7.32 68.81 -47.85
CA GLY A 457 8.62 68.17 -47.61
C GLY A 457 8.65 67.19 -46.43
N SER A 458 7.53 67.00 -45.74
CA SER A 458 7.36 66.04 -44.64
C SER A 458 6.10 65.20 -44.92
N ASN A 459 6.02 64.03 -44.31
CA ASN A 459 4.88 63.14 -44.43
C ASN A 459 4.55 62.47 -43.10
N SER A 460 3.43 61.77 -43.06
CA SER A 460 3.06 60.90 -41.95
C SER A 460 2.34 59.66 -42.48
N ARG A 461 2.24 58.65 -41.62
CA ARG A 461 1.53 57.42 -41.94
C ARG A 461 0.04 57.56 -41.85
N THR A 462 -0.61 56.73 -42.64
CA THR A 462 -2.05 56.61 -42.73
C THR A 462 -2.53 55.17 -42.62
N GLY A 463 -3.82 55.03 -42.34
CA GLY A 463 -4.54 53.76 -42.37
C GLY A 463 -5.81 53.87 -43.21
N TYR A 464 -6.37 52.72 -43.57
CA TYR A 464 -7.65 52.63 -44.28
C TYR A 464 -8.79 52.20 -43.36
N THR A 465 -9.89 52.95 -43.41
CA THR A 465 -11.07 52.73 -42.57
C THR A 465 -11.87 51.47 -42.88
N ASP A 466 -11.75 50.91 -44.09
CA ASP A 466 -12.44 49.69 -44.55
C ASP A 466 -11.59 48.42 -44.34
N SER A 467 -10.40 48.53 -43.76
CA SER A 467 -9.51 47.39 -43.51
C SER A 467 -9.67 46.84 -42.09
N THR A 468 -9.54 45.52 -41.96
CA THR A 468 -9.46 44.78 -40.68
C THR A 468 -8.09 44.15 -40.43
N THR A 469 -7.14 44.42 -41.33
CA THR A 469 -5.75 43.91 -41.26
C THR A 469 -4.80 45.00 -40.74
N SER A 470 -3.48 44.77 -40.78
CA SER A 470 -2.49 45.80 -40.42
C SER A 470 -2.64 47.11 -41.19
N THR A 471 -3.23 47.07 -42.40
CA THR A 471 -3.50 48.26 -43.22
C THR A 471 -4.59 49.17 -42.66
N ALA A 472 -5.31 48.72 -41.63
CA ALA A 472 -6.20 49.59 -40.86
C ALA A 472 -5.42 50.70 -40.14
N ILE A 473 -4.18 50.43 -39.70
CA ILE A 473 -3.34 51.39 -38.97
C ILE A 473 -2.14 51.86 -39.82
N GLU A 474 -1.60 51.00 -40.68
CA GLU A 474 -0.49 51.31 -41.59
C GLU A 474 -0.75 50.71 -42.97
N ASP A 475 -1.26 51.52 -43.89
CA ASP A 475 -1.62 51.12 -45.25
C ASP A 475 -0.43 50.96 -46.21
N GLY A 476 0.80 51.26 -45.75
CA GLY A 476 2.00 51.29 -46.58
C GLY A 476 2.11 52.53 -47.47
N VAL A 477 1.16 53.46 -47.38
CA VAL A 477 1.14 54.77 -48.05
C VAL A 477 1.50 55.85 -47.03
N ARG A 478 2.01 56.97 -47.53
CA ARG A 478 2.32 58.16 -46.74
C ARG A 478 1.69 59.36 -47.44
N LEU A 479 0.92 60.14 -46.71
CA LEU A 479 0.43 61.44 -47.18
C LEU A 479 1.47 62.50 -46.85
N THR A 480 1.80 63.36 -47.82
CA THR A 480 2.56 64.57 -47.53
C THR A 480 1.72 65.51 -46.70
N CYS A 481 2.33 66.32 -45.85
CA CYS A 481 1.58 67.05 -44.82
C CYS A 481 0.71 68.19 -45.37
N ASP A 482 0.84 68.55 -46.64
CA ASP A 482 -0.06 69.46 -47.36
C ASP A 482 -1.31 68.75 -47.92
N GLN A 483 -1.32 67.42 -48.00
CA GLN A 483 -2.47 66.62 -48.42
C GLN A 483 -3.47 66.44 -47.27
N PHE A 484 -4.71 66.11 -47.62
CA PHE A 484 -5.82 66.04 -46.67
C PHE A 484 -6.21 64.60 -46.35
N GLY A 485 -6.24 64.26 -45.07
CA GLY A 485 -6.67 62.96 -44.53
C GLY A 485 -7.73 63.11 -43.44
N TYR A 486 -8.46 62.05 -43.15
CA TYR A 486 -9.45 62.01 -42.06
C TYR A 486 -8.78 61.80 -40.69
N LEU A 487 -9.54 61.87 -39.60
CA LEU A 487 -9.13 61.46 -38.25
C LEU A 487 -10.07 60.37 -37.73
N LEU A 488 -9.50 59.33 -37.14
CA LEU A 488 -10.25 58.34 -36.35
C LEU A 488 -10.33 58.83 -34.91
N CYS A 489 -11.53 59.05 -34.41
CA CYS A 489 -11.80 59.61 -33.10
C CYS A 489 -12.27 58.52 -32.14
N VAL A 490 -11.67 58.46 -30.96
CA VAL A 490 -11.79 57.37 -29.98
C VAL A 490 -12.29 57.90 -28.64
N GLU A 491 -13.39 57.35 -28.13
CA GLU A 491 -13.92 57.69 -26.81
C GLU A 491 -12.96 57.29 -25.69
N GLN A 492 -12.80 58.18 -24.70
CA GLN A 492 -11.76 58.11 -23.66
C GLN A 492 -12.15 57.38 -22.39
#